data_AF-A0A525WNZ6-F1
#
_entry.id   AF-A0A525WNZ6-F1
#
_cell.length_a   1.000
_cell.length_b   1.000
_cell.length_c   1.000
_cell.angle_alpha   90.00
_cell.angle_beta   90.00
_cell.angle_gamma   90.00
#
_symmetry.space_group_name_H-M   'P 1'
#
loop_
_entity.id
_entity.type
_entity.pdbx_description
1 polymer ?
#
loop_
_entity_poly.entity_id
_entity_poly.type
_entity_poly.pdbx_seq_one_letter_code
_entity_poly.pdbx_strand_id
1 'polypeptide(L)'
;MNKSILAALLFAALTISQPVLAHTDESLDAMPSPHGGQVRAAGPYHLELVAKDGELVLHVTDHLNNGINTSGGEGKANIQQGKAGGKTTVKLEPSESNMLTGRGEFQL
;
A
#
# COMPACT_ATOMS: atom_id res chain seq x y z
N MET A 1 -34.86 -4.12 31.88
CA MET A 1 -33.86 -4.87 31.08
C MET A 1 -33.25 -5.95 31.96
N ASN A 2 -33.30 -7.21 31.55
CA ASN A 2 -32.75 -8.30 32.37
C ASN A 2 -31.20 -8.22 32.35
N LYS A 3 -30.56 -8.62 33.46
CA LYS A 3 -29.10 -8.52 33.61
C LYS A 3 -28.35 -9.35 32.55
N SER A 4 -28.99 -10.41 32.08
CA SER A 4 -28.47 -11.30 31.04
C SER A 4 -28.45 -10.67 29.64
N ILE A 5 -29.46 -9.88 29.24
CA ILE A 5 -29.43 -9.13 27.96
C ILE A 5 -28.38 -8.03 28.04
N LEU A 6 -28.23 -7.37 29.20
CA LEU A 6 -27.22 -6.33 29.35
C LEU A 6 -25.79 -6.90 29.25
N ALA A 7 -25.54 -8.09 29.82
CA ALA A 7 -24.27 -8.79 29.68
C ALA A 7 -24.02 -9.27 28.24
N ALA A 8 -25.04 -9.78 27.56
CA ALA A 8 -24.92 -10.21 26.16
C ALA A 8 -24.62 -9.04 25.21
N LEU A 9 -25.24 -7.87 25.43
CA LEU A 9 -24.98 -6.66 24.65
C LEU A 9 -23.56 -6.13 24.88
N LEU A 10 -23.05 -6.18 26.12
CA LEU A 10 -21.69 -5.74 26.44
C LEU A 10 -20.63 -6.66 25.82
N PHE A 11 -20.90 -7.97 25.79
CA PHE A 11 -20.02 -8.95 25.15
C PHE A 11 -20.02 -8.80 23.62
N ALA A 12 -21.17 -8.56 23.01
CA ALA A 12 -21.28 -8.29 21.57
C ALA A 12 -20.54 -7.00 21.16
N ALA A 13 -20.60 -5.94 21.97
CA ALA A 13 -19.87 -4.70 21.71
C ALA A 13 -18.34 -4.89 21.72
N LEU A 14 -17.82 -5.77 22.58
CA LEU A 14 -16.39 -6.10 22.63
C LEU A 14 -15.88 -6.84 21.38
N THR A 15 -16.75 -7.61 20.72
CA THR A 15 -16.37 -8.35 19.49
C THR A 15 -16.27 -7.48 18.23
N ILE A 16 -16.77 -6.24 18.27
CA ILE A 16 -16.74 -5.31 17.12
C ILE A 16 -15.44 -4.49 17.12
N SER A 17 -14.68 -4.47 18.22
CA SER A 17 -13.35 -3.85 18.26
C SER A 17 -12.32 -4.78 17.64
N GLN A 18 -12.41 -4.98 16.32
CA GLN A 18 -11.32 -5.62 15.58
C GLN A 18 -10.17 -4.62 15.46
N PRO A 19 -8.93 -5.03 15.77
CA PRO A 19 -7.79 -4.13 15.80
C PRO A 19 -7.46 -3.55 14.42
N VAL A 20 -6.75 -2.42 14.46
CA VAL A 20 -6.09 -1.64 13.39
C VAL A 20 -4.99 -2.48 12.69
N LEU A 21 -5.29 -3.72 12.31
CA LEU A 21 -4.36 -4.61 11.62
C LEU A 21 -4.35 -4.41 10.11
N ALA A 22 -5.32 -3.68 9.56
CA ALA A 22 -5.42 -3.39 8.13
C ALA A 22 -4.17 -2.71 7.54
N HIS A 23 -3.35 -2.05 8.37
CA HIS A 23 -2.12 -1.40 7.94
C HIS A 23 -0.85 -2.20 8.24
N THR A 24 -0.97 -3.42 8.77
CA THR A 24 0.18 -4.32 8.86
C THR A 24 0.55 -4.82 7.48
N ASP A 25 1.85 -4.99 7.23
CA ASP A 25 2.35 -5.53 5.98
C ASP A 25 1.72 -6.90 5.68
N GLU A 26 1.57 -7.76 6.69
CA GLU A 26 0.94 -9.07 6.54
C GLU A 26 -0.52 -8.98 6.12
N SER A 27 -1.28 -8.03 6.68
CA SER A 27 -2.68 -7.82 6.28
C SER A 27 -2.78 -7.28 4.85
N LEU A 28 -1.88 -6.37 4.46
CA LEU A 28 -1.87 -5.79 3.12
C LEU A 28 -1.42 -6.81 2.07
N ASP A 29 -0.44 -7.65 2.40
CA ASP A 29 0.04 -8.73 1.53
C ASP A 29 -1.00 -9.85 1.35
N ALA A 30 -1.93 -10.01 2.30
CA ALA A 30 -3.04 -10.96 2.19
C ALA A 30 -4.21 -10.45 1.34
N MET A 31 -4.26 -9.16 1.03
CA MET A 31 -5.31 -8.55 0.23
C MET A 31 -4.97 -8.62 -1.27
N PRO A 32 -5.98 -8.77 -2.16
CA PRO A 32 -5.74 -8.64 -3.60
C PRO A 32 -5.24 -7.24 -3.93
N SER A 33 -4.13 -7.16 -4.68
CA SER A 33 -3.66 -5.90 -5.24
C SER A 33 -4.29 -5.64 -6.61
N PRO A 34 -4.85 -4.44 -6.86
CA PRO A 34 -5.58 -4.14 -8.11
C PRO A 34 -4.77 -4.35 -9.40
N HIS A 35 -3.46 -4.13 -9.35
CA HIS A 35 -2.55 -4.20 -10.49
C HIS A 35 -1.50 -5.32 -10.35
N GLY A 36 -1.61 -6.17 -9.33
CA GLY A 36 -0.67 -7.25 -9.05
C GLY A 36 0.63 -6.78 -8.39
N GLY A 37 0.66 -5.56 -7.85
CA GLY A 37 1.80 -5.00 -7.12
C GLY A 37 1.81 -5.31 -5.62
N GLN A 38 2.80 -4.75 -4.91
CA GLN A 38 2.85 -4.75 -3.46
C GLN A 38 2.17 -3.50 -2.90
N VAL A 39 1.25 -3.67 -1.95
CA VAL A 39 0.50 -2.55 -1.34
C VAL A 39 1.08 -2.19 0.02
N ARG A 40 1.31 -0.90 0.28
CA ARG A 40 1.73 -0.37 1.60
C ARG A 40 0.90 0.86 1.97
N ALA A 41 0.57 0.98 3.26
CA ALA A 41 -0.12 2.16 3.78
C ALA A 41 0.88 3.31 4.04
N ALA A 42 0.51 4.52 3.63
CA ALA A 42 1.29 5.74 3.83
C ALA A 42 0.37 6.89 4.28
N GLY A 43 0.14 6.99 5.59
CA GLY A 43 -0.83 7.95 6.12
C GLY A 43 -2.24 7.67 5.58
N PRO A 44 -2.91 8.65 4.94
CA PRO A 44 -4.26 8.48 4.38
C PRO A 44 -4.29 7.74 3.03
N TYR A 45 -3.13 7.29 2.53
CA TYR A 45 -2.99 6.70 1.20
C TYR A 45 -2.65 5.21 1.29
N HIS A 46 -3.11 4.46 0.28
CA HIS A 46 -2.48 3.20 -0.10
C HIS A 46 -1.59 3.44 -1.32
N LEU A 47 -0.39 2.89 -1.26
CA LEU A 47 0.58 2.90 -2.34
C LEU A 47 0.72 1.47 -2.87
N GLU A 48 0.46 1.26 -4.15
CA GLU A 48 0.71 -0.02 -4.81
C GLU A 48 1.90 0.12 -5.75
N LEU A 49 2.99 -0.60 -5.46
CA LEU A 49 4.17 -0.67 -6.30
C LEU A 49 4.12 -1.90 -7.21
N VAL A 50 3.98 -1.68 -8.50
CA VAL A 50 4.19 -2.70 -9.55
C VAL A 50 5.61 -2.55 -10.06
N ALA A 51 6.38 -3.64 -9.99
CA ALA A 51 7.76 -3.67 -10.43
C ALA A 51 7.93 -4.70 -11.57
N LYS A 52 8.69 -4.32 -12.60
CA LYS A 52 9.21 -5.19 -13.66
C LYS A 52 10.70 -4.90 -13.85
N ASP A 53 11.39 -5.73 -14.63
CA ASP A 53 12.78 -5.44 -15.00
C ASP A 53 12.92 -4.02 -15.57
N GLY A 54 13.70 -3.20 -14.88
CA GLY A 54 13.98 -1.81 -15.23
C GLY A 54 12.81 -0.83 -15.18
N GLU A 55 11.61 -1.23 -14.77
CA GLU A 55 10.42 -0.37 -14.75
C GLU A 55 9.67 -0.44 -13.40
N LEU A 56 9.31 0.73 -12.87
CA LEU A 56 8.48 0.87 -11.67
C LEU A 56 7.25 1.71 -11.98
N VAL A 57 6.11 1.28 -11.44
CA VAL A 57 4.87 2.03 -11.41
C VAL A 57 4.34 2.05 -9.97
N LEU A 58 4.11 3.24 -9.43
CA LEU A 58 3.51 3.46 -8.13
C LEU A 58 2.12 4.04 -8.31
N HIS A 59 1.09 3.28 -8.00
CA HIS A 59 -0.29 3.77 -7.95
C HIS A 59 -0.59 4.35 -6.56
N VAL A 60 -1.26 5.49 -6.53
CA VAL A 60 -1.66 6.17 -5.29
C VAL A 60 -3.18 6.16 -5.18
N THR A 61 -3.71 5.64 -4.08
CA THR A 61 -5.15 5.65 -3.82
C THR A 61 -5.45 6.10 -2.39
N ASP A 62 -6.70 6.48 -2.12
CA ASP A 62 -7.20 6.55 -0.74
C ASP A 62 -7.47 5.15 -0.16
N HIS A 63 -7.90 5.09 1.10
CA HIS A 63 -8.27 3.84 1.79
C HIS A 63 -9.45 3.09 1.17
N LEU A 64 -10.26 3.76 0.34
CA LEU A 64 -11.38 3.18 -0.39
C LEU A 64 -10.98 2.74 -1.81
N ASN A 65 -9.68 2.79 -2.13
CA ASN A 65 -9.09 2.49 -3.43
C ASN A 65 -9.48 3.46 -4.55
N ASN A 66 -9.92 4.68 -4.23
CA ASN A 66 -10.10 5.72 -5.24
C ASN A 66 -8.72 6.31 -5.61
N GLY A 67 -8.45 6.43 -6.91
CA GLY A 67 -7.20 7.02 -7.40
C GLY A 67 -7.02 8.47 -6.96
N ILE A 68 -5.85 8.79 -6.42
CA ILE A 68 -5.46 10.15 -6.06
C ILE A 68 -4.54 10.70 -7.13
N ASN A 69 -4.89 11.85 -7.70
CA ASN A 69 -4.09 12.46 -8.77
C ASN A 69 -2.67 12.78 -8.29
N THR A 70 -1.66 12.38 -9.05
CA THR A 70 -0.24 12.53 -8.70
C THR A 70 0.43 13.79 -9.27
N SER A 71 -0.31 14.64 -9.99
CA SER A 71 0.21 15.86 -10.61
C SER A 71 0.86 16.77 -9.57
N GLY A 72 2.08 17.24 -9.87
CA GLY A 72 2.89 18.06 -8.96
C GLY A 72 3.59 17.27 -7.85
N GLY A 73 3.39 15.96 -7.76
CA GLY A 73 4.15 15.08 -6.88
C GLY A 73 5.53 14.72 -7.45
N GLU A 74 6.38 14.14 -6.60
CA GLU A 74 7.62 13.49 -7.01
C GLU A 74 7.87 12.29 -6.08
N GLY A 75 8.60 11.30 -6.58
CA GLY A 75 8.95 10.12 -5.80
C GLY A 75 10.37 9.62 -6.10
N LYS A 76 10.85 8.74 -5.23
CA LYS A 76 12.16 8.10 -5.37
C LYS A 76 12.10 6.69 -4.81
N ALA A 77 12.48 5.71 -5.63
CA ALA A 77 12.67 4.33 -5.22
C ALA A 77 14.17 4.04 -5.08
N ASN A 78 14.56 3.42 -3.96
CA ASN A 78 15.91 2.89 -3.80
C ASN A 78 15.82 1.37 -3.90
N ILE A 79 16.46 0.80 -4.90
CA ILE A 79 16.44 -0.63 -5.21
C ILE A 79 17.75 -1.24 -4.71
N GLN A 80 17.65 -2.33 -3.95
CA GLN A 80 18.78 -3.12 -3.49
C GLN A 80 18.70 -4.50 -4.17
N GLN A 81 19.68 -4.83 -5.01
CA GLN A 81 19.71 -6.11 -5.72
C GLN A 81 20.31 -7.19 -4.82
N GLY A 82 19.46 -7.92 -4.11
CA GLY A 82 19.89 -8.93 -3.14
C GLY A 82 20.75 -8.35 -2.01
N LYS A 83 21.30 -9.21 -1.13
CA LYS A 83 21.96 -8.77 0.11
C LYS A 83 23.30 -8.05 -0.11
N ALA A 84 24.03 -8.40 -1.16
CA ALA A 84 25.38 -7.88 -1.46
C ALA A 84 25.50 -7.20 -2.84
N GLY A 85 24.40 -7.07 -3.58
CA GLY A 85 24.44 -6.49 -4.92
C GLY A 85 24.34 -4.96 -4.93
N GLY A 86 24.21 -4.43 -6.13
CA GLY A 86 24.18 -3.00 -6.40
C GLY A 86 22.96 -2.31 -5.78
N LYS A 87 23.13 -1.00 -5.54
CA LYS A 87 22.04 -0.08 -5.20
C LYS A 87 21.81 0.84 -6.39
N THR A 88 20.56 0.92 -6.82
CA THR A 88 20.13 1.87 -7.86
C THR A 88 19.05 2.76 -7.26
N THR A 89 19.11 4.05 -7.59
CA THR A 89 18.07 5.01 -7.23
C THR A 89 17.30 5.38 -8.48
N VAL A 90 15.99 5.15 -8.47
CA VAL A 90 15.09 5.50 -9.57
C VAL A 90 14.23 6.67 -9.15
N LYS A 91 14.27 7.75 -9.94
CA LYS A 91 13.32 8.85 -9.80
C LYS A 91 11.95 8.39 -10.31
N LEU A 92 10.91 8.68 -9.56
CA LEU A 92 9.52 8.47 -9.96
C LEU A 92 8.90 9.82 -10.25
N GLU A 93 8.36 9.98 -11.46
CA GLU A 93 7.69 11.21 -11.88
C GLU A 93 6.20 10.94 -12.12
N PRO A 94 5.31 11.92 -11.87
CA PRO A 94 3.90 11.78 -12.18
C PRO A 94 3.69 11.40 -13.65
N SER A 95 2.77 10.48 -13.87
CA SER A 95 2.33 10.07 -15.20
C SER A 95 0.81 10.28 -15.31
N GLU A 96 0.10 9.37 -15.96
CA GLU A 96 -1.35 9.43 -16.07
C GLU A 96 -2.04 9.24 -14.71
N SER A 97 -3.11 10.00 -14.49
CA SER A 97 -4.05 9.85 -13.37
C SER A 97 -3.36 9.82 -11.99
N ASN A 98 -3.24 8.64 -11.39
CA ASN A 98 -2.78 8.39 -10.03
C ASN A 98 -1.44 7.67 -9.96
N MET A 99 -0.65 7.75 -11.03
CA MET A 99 0.59 7.00 -11.18
C MET A 99 1.82 7.90 -11.00
N LEU A 100 2.84 7.38 -10.34
CA LEU A 100 4.23 7.80 -10.55
C LEU A 100 5.00 6.67 -11.22
N THR A 101 5.80 6.99 -12.24
CA THR A 101 6.56 5.99 -13.01
C THR A 101 8.04 6.31 -13.01
N GLY A 102 8.88 5.29 -13.08
CA GLY A 102 10.32 5.47 -13.24
C GLY A 102 10.99 4.28 -13.90
N ARG A 103 12.17 4.54 -14.47
CA ARG A 103 13.02 3.53 -15.10
C ARG A 103 14.42 3.54 -14.52
N GLY A 104 15.09 2.40 -14.52
CA GLY A 104 16.48 2.31 -14.09
C GLY A 104 17.12 0.96 -14.40
N GLU A 105 18.41 0.87 -14.11
CA GLU A 105 19.20 -0.35 -14.31
C GLU A 105 19.05 -1.27 -13.10
N PHE A 106 18.03 -2.15 -13.14
CA PHE A 106 17.80 -3.22 -12.15
C PHE A 106 16.99 -4.37 -12.77
N GLN A 107 17.06 -5.54 -12.13
CA GLN A 107 16.32 -6.76 -12.49
C GLN A 107 15.64 -7.31 -11.22
N LEU A 108 14.48 -7.94 -11.37
CA LEU A 108 13.67 -8.50 -10.27
C LEU A 108 13.87 -9.99 -10.04
#